data_AF-A0A3P0NUS9-F1
#
_entry.id   AF-A0A3P0NUS9-F1
#
_cell.length_a   1.000
_cell.length_b   1.000
_cell.length_c   1.000
_cell.angle_alpha   90.00
_cell.angle_beta   90.00
_cell.angle_gamma   90.00
#
_symmetry.space_group_name_H-M   'P 1'
#
loop_
_entity.id
_entity.type
_entity.pdbx_description
1 polymer ?
#
loop_
_entity_poly.entity_id
_entity_poly.type
_entity_poly.pdbx_seq_one_letter_code
_entity_poly.pdbx_strand_id
1 'polypeptide(L)'
;MAFRADEAARVGLASVLDYLVPRAQHLGESERARSREALLEISDRLGPAVDGYPSWHPLVRNYKDDTYPVMHPNEECGYRGLDHTRYFANGFITCPYDDGQTVLDSVNALPYHPAARISAERLDVKLYNPSCTPILVECEWAEPLNPDRTIPLSVAMPLLLEKELPCVWRAQVAETWESMRPYFLGRPYGSRSSLFINQEAGQALKKVWEALIYTGMFGPIKV
;
A
#
# COMPACT_ATOMS: atom_id res chain seq x y z
N MET A 1 2.75 11.54 19.51
CA MET A 1 2.67 12.76 18.66
C MET A 1 1.57 12.58 17.64
N ALA A 2 0.83 13.64 17.33
CA ALA A 2 -0.15 13.62 16.24
C ALA A 2 0.59 13.35 14.92
N PHE A 3 0.06 12.46 14.10
CA PHE A 3 0.59 12.18 12.78
C PHE A 3 0.39 13.41 11.88
N ARG A 4 1.44 13.86 11.20
CA ARG A 4 1.37 15.01 10.29
C ARG A 4 1.12 14.52 8.86
N ALA A 5 -0.13 14.14 8.58
CA ALA A 5 -0.52 13.54 7.31
C ALA A 5 -0.16 14.41 6.10
N ASP A 6 -0.45 15.72 6.16
CA ASP A 6 -0.15 16.64 5.05
C ASP A 6 1.35 16.78 4.78
N GLU A 7 2.16 16.82 5.84
CA GLU A 7 3.62 16.89 5.71
C GLU A 7 4.16 15.60 5.06
N ALA A 8 3.70 14.44 5.55
CA ALA A 8 4.07 13.14 5.02
C ALA A 8 3.67 12.99 3.53
N ALA A 9 2.45 13.39 3.16
CA ALA A 9 1.96 13.34 1.79
C ALA A 9 2.82 14.21 0.84
N ARG A 10 3.15 15.45 1.24
CA ARG A 10 4.00 16.33 0.43
C ARG A 10 5.41 15.78 0.25
N VAL A 11 6.01 15.27 1.32
CA VAL A 11 7.37 14.68 1.28
C VAL A 11 7.38 13.43 0.39
N GLY A 12 6.37 12.57 0.53
CA GLY A 12 6.21 11.39 -0.31
C GLY A 12 6.09 11.75 -1.79
N LEU A 13 5.22 12.71 -2.14
CA LEU A 13 5.06 13.15 -3.52
C LEU A 13 6.36 13.73 -4.09
N ALA A 14 7.09 14.54 -3.32
CA ALA A 14 8.39 15.07 -3.75
C ALA A 14 9.39 13.93 -4.02
N SER A 15 9.42 12.89 -3.18
CA SER A 15 10.28 11.73 -3.37
C SER A 15 9.92 10.92 -4.63
N VAL A 16 8.62 10.74 -4.91
CA VAL A 16 8.15 10.08 -6.14
C VAL A 16 8.59 10.88 -7.36
N LEU A 17 8.38 12.19 -7.36
CA LEU A 17 8.75 13.07 -8.47
C LEU A 17 10.26 13.04 -8.74
N ASP A 18 11.08 13.08 -7.69
CA ASP A 18 12.54 13.01 -7.81
C ASP A 18 13.01 11.67 -8.38
N TYR A 19 12.32 10.58 -8.02
CA TYR A 19 12.68 9.24 -8.47
C TYR A 19 12.19 8.89 -9.88
N LEU A 20 10.93 9.21 -10.19
CA LEU A 20 10.25 8.76 -11.42
C LEU A 20 10.29 9.78 -12.55
N VAL A 21 10.58 11.06 -12.32
CA VAL A 21 10.81 11.97 -13.45
C VAL A 21 12.20 11.70 -14.02
N PRO A 22 12.33 11.30 -15.30
CA PRO A 22 13.64 11.04 -15.88
C PRO A 22 14.56 12.26 -15.78
N ARG A 23 15.85 12.00 -15.59
CA ARG A 23 16.87 13.07 -15.53
C ARG A 23 16.94 13.83 -16.85
N ALA A 24 17.34 15.10 -16.79
CA ALA A 24 17.45 15.98 -17.95
C ALA A 24 18.40 15.45 -19.06
N GLN A 25 19.37 14.61 -18.68
CA GLN A 25 20.27 13.95 -19.62
C GLN A 25 19.61 12.85 -20.47
N HIS A 26 18.39 12.39 -20.09
CA HIS A 26 17.69 11.29 -20.75
C HIS A 26 16.43 11.73 -21.49
N LEU A 27 15.85 12.87 -21.13
CA LEU A 27 14.56 13.30 -21.64
C LEU A 27 14.50 14.83 -21.72
N GLY A 28 13.92 15.36 -22.80
CA GLY A 28 13.80 16.80 -23.02
C GLY A 28 12.89 17.49 -21.99
N GLU A 29 12.98 18.82 -21.89
CA GLU A 29 12.22 19.58 -20.90
C GLU A 29 10.70 19.40 -21.02
N SER A 30 10.17 19.43 -22.25
CA SER A 30 8.73 19.26 -22.52
C SER A 30 8.22 17.88 -22.10
N GLU A 31 8.97 16.82 -22.43
CA GLU A 31 8.62 15.46 -22.05
C GLU A 31 8.74 15.25 -20.53
N ARG A 32 9.72 15.89 -19.87
CA ARG A 32 9.84 15.84 -18.40
C ARG A 32 8.69 16.56 -17.71
N ALA A 33 8.22 17.66 -18.30
CA ALA A 33 7.03 18.35 -17.84
C ALA A 33 5.79 17.44 -17.96
N ARG A 34 5.62 16.74 -19.09
CA ARG A 34 4.56 15.73 -19.28
C ARG A 34 4.64 14.60 -18.25
N SER A 35 5.83 14.07 -17.98
CA SER A 35 6.04 13.03 -16.94
C SER A 35 5.66 13.54 -15.55
N ARG A 36 6.02 14.78 -15.22
CA ARG A 36 5.68 15.40 -13.94
C ARG A 36 4.18 15.62 -13.81
N GLU A 37 3.53 16.13 -14.84
CA GLU A 37 2.08 16.34 -14.87
C GLU A 37 1.33 15.02 -14.67
N ALA A 38 1.70 13.98 -15.42
CA ALA A 38 1.13 12.64 -15.25
C ALA A 38 1.29 12.08 -13.83
N LEU A 39 2.44 12.29 -13.18
CA LEU A 39 2.63 11.85 -11.78
C LEU A 39 1.75 12.62 -10.79
N LEU A 40 1.48 13.90 -11.04
CA LEU A 40 0.57 14.68 -10.21
C LEU A 40 -0.88 14.19 -10.38
N GLU A 41 -1.33 13.96 -11.61
CA GLU A 41 -2.65 13.39 -11.90
C GLU A 41 -2.82 12.00 -11.27
N ILE A 42 -1.80 11.15 -11.38
CA ILE A 42 -1.80 9.83 -10.73
C ILE A 42 -1.84 9.97 -9.21
N SER A 43 -1.12 10.93 -8.62
CA SER A 43 -1.19 11.18 -7.17
C SER A 43 -2.58 11.66 -6.74
N ASP A 44 -3.27 12.47 -7.54
CA ASP A 44 -4.63 12.92 -7.24
C ASP A 44 -5.65 11.78 -7.30
N ARG A 45 -5.43 10.84 -8.24
CA ARG A 45 -6.22 9.63 -8.46
C ARG A 45 -6.00 8.58 -7.38
N LEU A 46 -4.74 8.18 -7.13
CA LEU A 46 -4.40 7.11 -6.20
C LEU A 46 -4.30 7.57 -4.74
N GLY A 47 -4.25 8.87 -4.49
CA GLY A 47 -3.97 9.42 -3.17
C GLY A 47 -2.47 9.58 -2.88
N PRO A 48 -2.10 9.86 -1.62
CA PRO A 48 -0.74 10.25 -1.28
C PRO A 48 0.25 9.10 -1.49
N ALA A 49 1.50 9.46 -1.78
CA ALA A 49 2.61 8.51 -1.81
C ALA A 49 2.85 7.92 -0.42
N VAL A 50 3.17 6.62 -0.37
CA VAL A 50 3.35 5.83 0.84
C VAL A 50 4.65 5.03 0.76
N ASP A 51 5.18 4.63 1.92
CA ASP A 51 6.38 3.81 1.96
C ASP A 51 6.03 2.32 1.97
N GLY A 52 4.89 1.94 2.57
CA GLY A 52 4.44 0.56 2.64
C GLY A 52 2.98 0.46 3.04
N TYR A 53 2.33 -0.60 2.61
CA TYR A 53 0.91 -0.85 2.87
C TYR A 53 0.70 -1.52 4.23
N PRO A 54 -0.48 -1.33 4.83
CA PRO A 54 -0.95 -2.26 5.85
C PRO A 54 -0.94 -3.69 5.30
N SER A 55 -0.56 -4.69 6.10
CA SER A 55 -0.46 -6.09 5.68
C SER A 55 -1.80 -6.70 5.24
N TRP A 56 -2.91 -6.07 5.64
CA TRP A 56 -4.27 -6.45 5.25
C TRP A 56 -4.76 -5.76 3.97
N HIS A 57 -4.00 -4.81 3.43
CA HIS A 57 -4.39 -4.04 2.25
C HIS A 57 -4.47 -4.93 1.00
N PRO A 58 -5.47 -4.77 0.11
CA PRO A 58 -5.66 -5.63 -1.08
C PRO A 58 -4.41 -5.78 -1.94
N LEU A 59 -3.61 -4.71 -2.08
CA LEU A 59 -2.38 -4.72 -2.85
C LEU A 59 -1.27 -5.62 -2.29
N VAL A 60 -1.31 -6.02 -1.03
CA VAL A 60 -0.26 -6.88 -0.43
C VAL A 60 -0.79 -8.12 0.26
N ARG A 61 -2.10 -8.21 0.57
CA ARG A 61 -2.68 -9.29 1.39
C ARG A 61 -2.48 -10.72 0.86
N ASN A 62 -2.10 -10.93 -0.39
CA ASN A 62 -2.02 -12.27 -0.98
C ASN A 62 -0.71 -13.02 -0.65
N TYR A 63 0.15 -12.49 0.22
CA TYR A 63 1.30 -13.24 0.74
C TYR A 63 0.84 -14.53 1.44
N LYS A 64 1.62 -15.60 1.23
CA LYS A 64 1.28 -16.96 1.69
C LYS A 64 1.79 -17.27 3.09
N ASP A 65 2.92 -16.69 3.47
CA ASP A 65 3.51 -16.90 4.78
C ASP A 65 3.07 -15.80 5.74
N ASP A 66 2.01 -16.07 6.50
CA ASP A 66 1.50 -15.12 7.49
C ASP A 66 2.47 -14.94 8.68
N THR A 67 3.62 -15.63 8.75
CA THR A 67 4.63 -15.44 9.81
C THR A 67 5.37 -14.12 9.63
N TYR A 68 5.49 -13.66 8.37
CA TYR A 68 6.23 -12.48 7.99
C TYR A 68 5.33 -11.57 7.15
N PRO A 69 4.54 -10.67 7.80
CA PRO A 69 3.61 -9.81 7.09
C PRO A 69 4.33 -8.95 6.03
N VAL A 70 3.90 -9.07 4.78
CA VAL A 70 4.46 -8.29 3.66
C VAL A 70 3.75 -6.94 3.57
N MET A 71 4.55 -5.87 3.42
CA MET A 71 4.06 -4.49 3.31
C MET A 71 4.32 -3.87 1.93
N HIS A 72 4.95 -4.60 1.00
CA HIS A 72 5.28 -4.11 -0.34
C HIS A 72 4.84 -5.14 -1.39
N PRO A 73 4.20 -4.70 -2.49
CA PRO A 73 3.93 -5.55 -3.64
C PRO A 73 5.19 -6.26 -4.12
N ASN A 74 5.15 -7.58 -4.18
CA ASN A 74 6.25 -8.44 -4.64
C ASN A 74 5.70 -9.79 -5.13
N GLU A 75 6.59 -10.74 -5.43
CA GLU A 75 6.21 -12.08 -5.89
C GLU A 75 5.40 -12.87 -4.86
N GLU A 76 5.60 -12.66 -3.57
CA GLU A 76 4.81 -13.32 -2.52
C GLU A 76 3.35 -12.87 -2.56
N CYS A 77 3.11 -11.59 -2.89
CA CYS A 77 1.78 -11.04 -3.10
C CYS A 77 1.19 -11.39 -4.48
N GLY A 78 1.95 -12.06 -5.35
CA GLY A 78 1.52 -12.49 -6.68
C GLY A 78 1.97 -11.60 -7.84
N TYR A 79 2.69 -10.50 -7.58
CA TYR A 79 3.16 -9.61 -8.65
C TYR A 79 4.51 -10.06 -9.20
N ARG A 80 4.65 -10.07 -10.52
CA ARG A 80 5.89 -10.45 -11.21
C ARG A 80 6.35 -9.34 -12.14
N GLY A 81 7.66 -9.27 -12.38
CA GLY A 81 8.24 -8.26 -13.27
C GLY A 81 8.18 -6.83 -12.72
N LEU A 82 8.02 -6.67 -11.40
CA LEU A 82 8.10 -5.36 -10.77
C LEU A 82 9.55 -4.86 -10.80
N ASP A 83 9.72 -3.58 -11.10
CA ASP A 83 11.00 -2.90 -11.10
C ASP A 83 10.79 -1.40 -10.89
N HIS A 84 11.73 -0.74 -10.22
CA HIS A 84 11.67 0.71 -9.96
C HIS A 84 10.31 1.20 -9.43
N THR A 85 9.76 0.48 -8.46
CA THR A 85 8.39 0.68 -8.00
C THR A 85 8.25 1.82 -6.99
N ARG A 86 7.14 2.57 -7.09
CA ARG A 86 6.71 3.58 -6.12
C ARG A 86 5.25 3.42 -5.76
N TYR A 87 4.94 3.61 -4.48
CA TYR A 87 3.65 3.26 -3.90
C TYR A 87 2.84 4.52 -3.58
N PHE A 88 1.53 4.38 -3.74
CA PHE A 88 0.49 5.34 -3.36
C PHE A 88 -0.58 4.61 -2.55
N ALA A 89 -1.40 5.35 -1.80
CA ALA A 89 -2.41 4.77 -0.92
C ALA A 89 -3.31 3.74 -1.63
N ASN A 90 -3.73 4.02 -2.87
CA ASN A 90 -4.63 3.14 -3.63
C ASN A 90 -4.00 2.55 -4.89
N GLY A 91 -2.68 2.44 -4.98
CA GLY A 91 -2.04 1.86 -6.16
C GLY A 91 -0.54 2.07 -6.18
N PHE A 92 0.14 1.60 -7.22
CA PHE A 92 1.57 1.79 -7.39
C PHE A 92 1.95 1.90 -8.86
N ILE A 93 3.10 2.51 -9.11
CA ILE A 93 3.72 2.58 -10.44
C ILE A 93 4.96 1.72 -10.42
N THR A 94 5.16 0.93 -11.47
CA THR A 94 6.38 0.14 -11.70
C THR A 94 6.91 0.41 -13.11
N CYS A 95 8.23 0.41 -13.29
CA CYS A 95 8.89 0.76 -14.56
C CYS A 95 9.84 -0.36 -15.03
N PRO A 96 9.33 -1.54 -15.43
CA PRO A 96 10.16 -2.61 -15.98
C PRO A 96 10.83 -2.21 -17.30
N TYR A 97 11.95 -2.88 -17.59
CA TYR A 97 12.75 -2.73 -18.82
C TYR A 97 12.26 -3.61 -19.99
N ASP A 98 11.08 -4.22 -19.87
CA ASP A 98 10.39 -4.98 -20.92
C ASP A 98 9.09 -4.28 -21.35
N ASP A 99 8.17 -4.99 -21.99
CA ASP A 99 6.87 -4.46 -22.41
C ASP A 99 5.83 -4.37 -21.27
N GLY A 100 6.20 -4.74 -20.05
CA GLY A 100 5.36 -4.78 -18.85
C GLY A 100 4.26 -5.84 -18.87
N GLN A 101 4.23 -6.75 -19.85
CA GLN A 101 3.16 -7.76 -19.96
C GLN A 101 3.15 -8.70 -18.76
N THR A 102 4.33 -9.07 -18.24
CA THR A 102 4.47 -9.89 -17.03
C THR A 102 3.74 -9.26 -15.83
N VAL A 103 3.80 -7.93 -15.69
CA VAL A 103 3.09 -7.21 -14.62
C VAL A 103 1.59 -7.31 -14.82
N LEU A 104 1.10 -7.00 -16.03
CA LEU A 104 -0.33 -7.04 -16.35
C LEU A 104 -0.93 -8.44 -16.15
N ASP A 105 -0.24 -9.47 -16.62
CA ASP A 105 -0.66 -10.86 -16.47
C ASP A 105 -0.71 -11.27 -14.99
N SER A 106 0.28 -10.82 -14.21
CA SER A 106 0.31 -11.08 -12.76
C SER A 106 -0.85 -10.41 -12.02
N VAL A 107 -1.21 -9.18 -12.40
CA VAL A 107 -2.36 -8.47 -11.83
C VAL A 107 -3.69 -9.15 -12.19
N ASN A 108 -3.84 -9.56 -13.45
CA ASN A 108 -5.03 -10.30 -13.91
C ASN A 108 -5.19 -11.68 -13.24
N ALA A 109 -4.09 -12.28 -12.80
CA ALA A 109 -4.08 -13.55 -12.10
C ALA A 109 -4.32 -13.44 -10.59
N LEU A 110 -4.43 -12.21 -10.04
CA LEU A 110 -4.66 -12.03 -8.61
C LEU A 110 -6.01 -12.63 -8.18
N PRO A 111 -6.08 -13.27 -7.00
CA PRO A 111 -7.35 -13.71 -6.44
C PRO A 111 -8.33 -12.56 -6.28
N TYR A 112 -9.58 -12.79 -6.69
CA TYR A 112 -10.67 -11.85 -6.45
C TYR A 112 -10.91 -11.66 -4.95
N HIS A 113 -11.21 -10.42 -4.54
CA HIS A 113 -11.65 -10.09 -3.20
C HIS A 113 -12.84 -9.11 -3.25
N PRO A 114 -13.90 -9.31 -2.46
CA PRO A 114 -15.08 -8.42 -2.50
C PRO A 114 -14.78 -6.99 -2.06
N ALA A 115 -13.73 -6.75 -1.27
CA ALA A 115 -13.42 -5.42 -0.76
C ALA A 115 -12.85 -4.45 -1.80
N ALA A 116 -12.21 -4.96 -2.87
CA ALA A 116 -11.57 -4.11 -3.87
C ALA A 116 -11.30 -4.87 -5.17
N ARG A 117 -11.29 -4.14 -6.28
CA ARG A 117 -10.80 -4.59 -7.58
C ARG A 117 -9.38 -4.05 -7.79
N ILE A 118 -8.48 -4.90 -8.27
CA ILE A 118 -7.14 -4.48 -8.68
C ILE A 118 -7.08 -4.55 -10.21
N SER A 119 -6.56 -3.49 -10.83
CA SER A 119 -6.41 -3.37 -12.28
C SER A 119 -5.03 -2.83 -12.61
N ALA A 120 -4.59 -3.01 -13.86
CA ALA A 120 -3.33 -2.45 -14.32
C ALA A 120 -3.39 -1.98 -15.77
N GLU A 121 -2.67 -0.90 -16.06
CA GLU A 121 -2.59 -0.31 -17.40
C GLU A 121 -1.18 0.20 -17.70
N ARG A 122 -0.83 0.20 -19.00
CA ARG A 122 0.38 0.87 -19.49
C ARG A 122 0.14 2.36 -19.53
N LEU A 123 1.09 3.13 -19.02
CA LEU A 123 1.03 4.59 -19.10
C LEU A 123 1.68 5.07 -20.40
N ASP A 124 0.99 5.96 -21.12
CA ASP A 124 1.56 6.67 -22.28
C ASP A 124 2.43 7.86 -21.84
N VAL A 125 3.41 7.61 -20.97
CA VAL A 125 4.42 8.59 -20.55
C VAL A 125 5.74 7.89 -20.27
N LYS A 126 6.83 8.66 -20.20
CA LYS A 126 8.15 8.14 -19.82
C LYS A 126 8.41 8.41 -18.35
N LEU A 127 8.55 7.35 -17.56
CA LEU A 127 8.88 7.44 -16.13
C LEU A 127 10.15 6.63 -15.86
N TYR A 128 10.92 7.07 -14.88
CA TYR A 128 12.21 6.55 -14.43
C TYR A 128 13.32 6.60 -15.50
N ASN A 129 13.14 5.88 -16.61
CA ASN A 129 14.04 5.81 -17.74
C ASN A 129 13.25 5.73 -19.06
N PRO A 130 13.66 6.42 -20.15
CA PRO A 130 12.96 6.36 -21.44
C PRO A 130 12.77 4.96 -22.03
N SER A 131 13.64 4.00 -21.69
CA SER A 131 13.56 2.61 -22.16
C SER A 131 12.62 1.73 -21.35
N CYS A 132 12.10 2.20 -20.21
CA CYS A 132 11.14 1.46 -19.41
C CYS A 132 9.72 1.60 -19.97
N THR A 133 8.86 0.64 -19.65
CA THR A 133 7.41 0.70 -19.88
C THR A 133 6.71 0.92 -18.55
N PRO A 134 6.27 2.14 -18.22
CA PRO A 134 5.62 2.39 -16.94
C PRO A 134 4.23 1.74 -16.89
N ILE A 135 4.00 0.95 -15.85
CA ILE A 135 2.73 0.29 -15.56
C ILE A 135 2.16 0.91 -14.29
N LEU A 136 0.91 1.33 -14.37
CA LEU A 136 0.10 1.74 -13.24
C LEU A 136 -0.75 0.56 -12.78
N VAL A 137 -0.63 0.19 -11.51
CA VAL A 137 -1.51 -0.75 -10.83
C VAL A 137 -2.38 0.01 -9.86
N GLU A 138 -3.70 -0.15 -9.97
CA GLU A 138 -4.69 0.58 -9.19
C GLU A 138 -5.54 -0.38 -8.36
N CYS A 139 -5.89 0.04 -7.15
CA CYS A 139 -6.80 -0.62 -6.23
C CYS A 139 -8.06 0.24 -6.08
N GLU A 140 -9.14 -0.20 -6.72
CA GLU A 140 -10.45 0.42 -6.65
C GLU A 140 -11.25 -0.24 -5.53
N TRP A 141 -11.52 0.51 -4.46
CA TRP A 141 -12.33 0.02 -3.34
C TRP A 141 -13.79 -0.18 -3.74
N ALA A 142 -14.40 -1.27 -3.28
CA ALA A 142 -15.81 -1.54 -3.54
C ALA A 142 -16.73 -0.57 -2.76
N GLU A 143 -16.33 -0.23 -1.53
CA GLU A 143 -16.99 0.75 -0.69
C GLU A 143 -16.32 2.12 -0.81
N PRO A 144 -17.07 3.23 -0.71
CA PRO A 144 -16.49 4.56 -0.76
C PRO A 144 -15.55 4.80 0.42
N LEU A 145 -14.46 5.52 0.14
CA LEU A 145 -13.55 6.03 1.17
C LEU A 145 -14.24 7.10 2.02
N ASN A 146 -13.70 7.36 3.21
CA ASN A 146 -14.13 8.48 4.05
C ASN A 146 -13.93 9.82 3.30
N PRO A 147 -14.58 10.92 3.74
CA PRO A 147 -14.39 12.25 3.16
C PRO A 147 -12.93 12.74 3.16
N ASP A 148 -12.13 12.28 4.12
CA ASP A 148 -10.68 12.55 4.21
C ASP A 148 -9.83 11.60 3.33
N ARG A 149 -10.48 10.80 2.48
CA ARG A 149 -9.90 9.77 1.60
C ARG A 149 -9.22 8.61 2.34
N THR A 150 -9.46 8.45 3.64
CA THR A 150 -9.00 7.25 4.38
C THR A 150 -9.97 6.08 4.25
N ILE A 151 -9.47 4.87 4.47
CA ILE A 151 -10.24 3.63 4.42
C ILE A 151 -11.16 3.57 5.67
N PRO A 152 -12.47 3.34 5.48
CA PRO A 152 -13.41 3.28 6.58
C PRO A 152 -13.13 2.05 7.48
N LEU A 153 -13.45 2.19 8.78
CA LEU A 153 -13.28 1.11 9.75
C LEU A 153 -14.06 -0.16 9.36
N SER A 154 -15.23 -0.01 8.75
CA SER A 154 -16.06 -1.11 8.25
C SER A 154 -15.40 -1.95 7.17
N VAL A 155 -14.37 -1.42 6.50
CA VAL A 155 -13.58 -2.14 5.49
C VAL A 155 -12.25 -2.61 6.09
N ALA A 156 -11.55 -1.73 6.80
CA ALA A 156 -10.23 -2.06 7.37
C ALA A 156 -10.29 -3.16 8.44
N MET A 157 -11.32 -3.17 9.30
CA MET A 157 -11.42 -4.15 10.39
C MET A 157 -11.64 -5.58 9.88
N PRO A 158 -12.60 -5.87 8.99
CA PRO A 158 -12.73 -7.23 8.44
C PRO A 158 -11.46 -7.72 7.75
N LEU A 159 -10.82 -6.88 6.92
CA LEU A 159 -9.57 -7.23 6.25
C LEU A 159 -8.43 -7.55 7.22
N LEU A 160 -8.30 -6.77 8.30
CA LEU A 160 -7.33 -7.03 9.36
C LEU A 160 -7.64 -8.37 10.04
N LEU A 161 -8.89 -8.60 10.43
CA LEU A 161 -9.28 -9.83 11.14
C LEU A 161 -9.13 -11.08 10.26
N GLU A 162 -9.43 -10.99 8.97
CA GLU A 162 -9.18 -12.07 8.00
C GLU A 162 -7.72 -12.48 7.97
N LYS A 163 -6.80 -11.54 8.17
CA LYS A 163 -5.37 -11.80 8.20
C LYS A 163 -4.87 -12.30 9.55
N GLU A 164 -5.32 -11.70 10.64
CA GLU A 164 -4.72 -11.96 11.94
C GLU A 164 -5.39 -13.10 12.71
N LEU A 165 -6.69 -13.33 12.56
CA LEU A 165 -7.38 -14.40 13.30
C LEU A 165 -6.90 -15.82 12.95
N PRO A 166 -6.55 -16.16 11.70
CA PRO A 166 -5.98 -17.48 11.40
C PRO A 166 -4.66 -17.76 12.14
N CYS A 167 -3.92 -16.73 12.56
CA CYS A 167 -2.64 -16.89 13.24
C CYS A 167 -2.75 -17.49 14.64
N VAL A 168 -3.93 -17.49 15.27
CA VAL A 168 -4.15 -18.04 16.64
C VAL A 168 -3.70 -19.48 16.80
N TRP A 169 -3.79 -20.28 15.72
CA TRP A 169 -3.49 -21.71 15.75
C TRP A 169 -1.98 -22.02 15.71
N ARG A 170 -1.15 -21.02 15.41
CA ARG A 170 0.31 -21.16 15.27
C ARG A 170 1.09 -20.13 16.08
N ALA A 171 0.43 -19.09 16.57
CA ALA A 171 1.04 -18.07 17.41
C ALA A 171 1.55 -18.69 18.72
N GLN A 172 2.74 -18.26 19.11
CA GLN A 172 3.35 -18.63 20.39
C GLN A 172 3.26 -17.49 21.41
N VAL A 173 3.06 -16.27 20.93
CA VAL A 173 2.97 -15.05 21.73
C VAL A 173 1.96 -14.08 21.14
N ALA A 174 1.35 -13.29 22.01
CA ALA A 174 0.50 -12.17 21.65
C ALA A 174 1.35 -10.92 21.39
N GLU A 175 1.52 -10.55 20.12
CA GLU A 175 2.17 -9.30 19.73
C GLU A 175 1.33 -8.08 20.18
N THR A 176 1.98 -7.06 20.74
CA THR A 176 1.27 -5.87 21.22
C THR A 176 0.89 -4.93 20.08
N TRP A 177 0.06 -3.92 20.37
CA TRP A 177 -0.18 -2.83 19.40
C TRP A 177 1.12 -2.15 18.96
N GLU A 178 2.10 -1.99 19.85
CA GLU A 178 3.32 -1.26 19.51
C GLU A 178 4.22 -2.03 18.54
N SER A 179 4.23 -3.38 18.61
CA SER A 179 4.92 -4.21 17.62
C SER A 179 4.12 -4.34 16.31
N MET A 180 2.79 -4.41 16.38
CA MET A 180 1.95 -4.66 15.20
C MET A 180 1.50 -3.42 14.44
N ARG A 181 1.47 -2.23 15.08
CA ARG A 181 1.00 -0.98 14.44
C ARG A 181 1.63 -0.68 13.08
N PRO A 182 2.92 -0.98 12.78
CA PRO A 182 3.46 -0.70 11.44
C PRO A 182 2.74 -1.53 10.37
N TYR A 183 2.40 -2.79 10.67
CA TYR A 183 1.67 -3.68 9.77
C TYR A 183 0.18 -3.34 9.68
N PHE A 184 -0.41 -2.84 10.76
CA PHE A 184 -1.83 -2.45 10.76
C PHE A 184 -2.09 -1.09 10.14
N LEU A 185 -1.14 -0.16 10.25
CA LEU A 185 -1.29 1.21 9.78
C LEU A 185 -0.64 1.45 8.41
N GLY A 186 0.27 0.58 7.98
CA GLY A 186 1.16 0.87 6.85
C GLY A 186 2.16 1.96 7.21
N ARG A 187 2.84 2.52 6.22
CA ARG A 187 3.86 3.56 6.38
C ARG A 187 3.68 4.69 5.37
N PRO A 188 3.85 5.96 5.76
CA PRO A 188 4.15 6.45 7.11
C PRO A 188 2.94 6.40 8.06
N TYR A 189 3.20 6.32 9.37
CA TYR A 189 2.18 6.23 10.42
C TYR A 189 2.55 7.05 11.66
N GLY A 190 1.53 7.50 12.40
CA GLY A 190 1.66 7.95 13.79
C GLY A 190 1.15 6.90 14.76
N SER A 191 0.85 7.28 16.00
CA SER A 191 0.53 6.27 17.03
C SER A 191 -0.73 5.44 16.73
N ARG A 192 -1.74 6.02 16.05
CA ARG A 192 -3.07 5.42 15.80
C ARG A 192 -3.72 5.96 14.52
N SER A 193 -2.93 6.42 13.57
CA SER A 193 -3.39 6.98 12.29
C SER A 193 -2.25 6.90 11.27
N SER A 194 -2.60 6.90 10.00
CA SER A 194 -1.66 6.90 8.88
C SER A 194 -2.31 7.58 7.67
N LEU A 195 -1.65 7.47 6.51
CA LEU A 195 -2.25 7.88 5.24
C LEU A 195 -3.36 6.92 4.76
N PHE A 196 -3.52 5.76 5.41
CA PHE A 196 -4.55 4.77 5.07
C PHE A 196 -5.78 4.89 5.95
N ILE A 197 -5.60 5.14 7.25
CA ILE A 197 -6.69 5.19 8.21
C ILE A 197 -6.60 6.40 9.13
N ASN A 198 -7.74 6.99 9.43
CA ASN A 198 -7.82 8.12 10.35
C ASN A 198 -7.70 7.70 11.82
N GLN A 199 -7.67 8.70 12.70
CA GLN A 199 -7.44 8.52 14.13
C GLN A 199 -8.55 7.72 14.82
N GLU A 200 -9.80 7.86 14.38
CA GLU A 200 -10.94 7.13 14.94
C GLU A 200 -10.84 5.64 14.60
N ALA A 201 -10.64 5.33 13.31
CA ALA A 201 -10.47 3.96 12.84
C ALA A 201 -9.26 3.28 13.50
N GLY A 202 -8.10 3.95 13.55
CA GLY A 202 -6.91 3.37 14.19
C GLY A 202 -7.06 3.19 15.70
N GLN A 203 -7.79 4.07 16.39
CA GLN A 203 -8.12 3.87 17.81
C GLN A 203 -9.05 2.67 18.03
N ALA A 204 -9.98 2.42 17.11
CA ALA A 204 -10.86 1.25 17.15
C ALA A 204 -10.10 -0.06 16.87
N LEU A 205 -9.25 -0.09 15.83
CA LEU A 205 -8.37 -1.23 15.54
C LEU A 205 -7.51 -1.59 16.76
N LYS A 206 -6.91 -0.57 17.40
CA LYS A 206 -6.12 -0.77 18.62
C LYS A 206 -6.94 -1.45 19.72
N LYS A 207 -8.14 -0.96 20.01
CA LYS A 207 -9.00 -1.51 21.08
C LYS A 207 -9.37 -2.97 20.81
N VAL A 208 -9.72 -3.30 19.55
CA VAL A 208 -10.06 -4.67 19.19
C VAL A 208 -8.83 -5.58 19.29
N TRP A 209 -7.69 -5.16 18.77
CA TRP A 209 -6.45 -5.92 18.88
C TRP A 209 -6.07 -6.20 20.33
N GLU A 210 -6.09 -5.16 21.18
CA GLU A 210 -5.83 -5.30 22.61
C GLU A 210 -6.82 -6.27 23.27
N ALA A 211 -8.12 -6.15 22.97
CA ALA A 211 -9.12 -7.06 23.49
C ALA A 211 -8.85 -8.53 23.08
N LEU A 212 -8.47 -8.78 21.82
CA LEU A 212 -8.14 -10.12 21.32
C LEU A 212 -6.93 -10.71 22.05
N ILE A 213 -5.83 -9.96 22.17
CA ILE A 213 -4.62 -10.50 22.81
C ILE A 213 -4.81 -10.75 24.31
N TYR A 214 -5.65 -9.96 25.00
CA TYR A 214 -5.96 -10.17 26.42
C TYR A 214 -6.82 -11.40 26.70
N THR A 215 -7.43 -12.02 25.67
CA THR A 215 -8.10 -13.32 25.84
C THR A 215 -7.11 -14.47 26.07
N GLY A 216 -5.83 -14.28 25.71
CA GLY A 216 -4.82 -15.34 25.69
C GLY A 216 -4.86 -16.22 24.43
N MET A 217 -5.72 -15.92 23.44
CA MET A 217 -5.89 -16.73 22.22
C MET A 217 -4.63 -16.84 21.34
N PHE A 218 -3.69 -15.90 21.46
CA PHE A 218 -2.40 -15.92 20.75
C PHE A 218 -1.24 -16.39 21.63
N GLY A 219 -1.52 -16.86 22.85
CA GLY A 219 -0.50 -17.19 23.86
C GLY A 219 -0.17 -16.02 24.79
N PRO A 220 0.92 -16.11 25.58
CA PRO A 220 1.34 -15.05 26.49
C PRO A 220 1.69 -13.76 25.75
N ILE A 221 1.40 -12.61 26.37
CA ILE A 221 1.73 -11.29 25.80
C ILE A 221 3.26 -11.16 25.69
N LYS A 222 3.72 -10.73 24.52
CA LYS A 222 5.14 -10.44 24.26
C LYS A 222 5.50 -9.11 24.94
N VAL A 223 6.27 -9.21 26.02
CA VAL A 223 6.80 -8.07 26.80
C VAL A 223 8.09 -7.56 26.18
#